data_AF-A0A7S2AGX7-F1
#
_entry.id   AF-A0A7S2AGX7-F1
#
_cell.length_a   1.000
_cell.length_b   1.000
_cell.length_c   1.000
_cell.angle_alpha   90.00
_cell.angle_beta   90.00
_cell.angle_gamma   90.00
#
_symmetry.space_group_name_H-M   'P 1'
#
loop_
_entity.id
_entity.type
_entity.pdbx_description
1 polymer ?
#
loop_
_entity_poly.entity_id
_entity_poly.type
_entity_poly.pdbx_seq_one_letter_code
_entity_poly.pdbx_strand_id
1 'polypeptide(L)'
;SMREPRLLSAVRGALLASAALALTPVTGDRLLSKDHGGLAPEALRVPAQGDSPKFLSDAGQGKASGLLALESEALSKQAPLQKTEHQSFFSRLQESVTNFVIGWVLIIFSFPILWFNESRNARMETLLGRGRSQCRSVSGGAPSKENRNWLVHLE
;
A
#
# COMPACT_ATOMS: atom_id res chain seq x y z
N SER A 1 -55.41 0.98 12.67
CA SER A 1 -54.92 -0.30 12.11
C SER A 1 -54.15 0.00 10.82
N MET A 2 -52.88 0.34 10.97
CA MET A 2 -51.71 -0.45 10.52
C MET A 2 -51.61 -0.59 8.99
N ARG A 3 -50.96 0.39 8.37
CA ARG A 3 -50.31 0.28 7.07
C ARG A 3 -48.85 0.62 7.28
N GLU A 4 -47.95 -0.36 7.19
CA GLU A 4 -46.55 -0.22 6.74
C GLU A 4 -45.92 -1.63 6.58
N PRO A 5 -45.64 -2.07 5.34
CA PRO A 5 -44.45 -2.90 5.12
C PRO A 5 -43.80 -2.66 3.74
N ARG A 6 -43.45 -1.41 3.39
CA ARG A 6 -42.78 -1.12 2.10
C ARG A 6 -41.36 -0.56 2.20
N LEU A 7 -40.95 -0.06 3.37
CA LEU A 7 -39.61 0.51 3.53
C LEU A 7 -38.51 -0.55 3.67
N LEU A 8 -38.82 -1.73 4.23
CA LEU A 8 -37.84 -2.79 4.46
C LEU A 8 -37.38 -3.52 3.18
N SER A 9 -38.18 -3.53 2.10
CA SER A 9 -37.77 -4.18 0.84
C SER A 9 -36.81 -3.31 0.03
N ALA A 10 -36.96 -1.99 0.07
CA ALA A 10 -36.09 -1.06 -0.66
C ALA A 10 -34.65 -1.07 -0.11
N VAL A 11 -34.48 -1.13 1.21
CA VAL A 11 -33.15 -1.15 1.85
C VAL A 11 -32.39 -2.44 1.55
N ARG A 12 -33.08 -3.59 1.49
CA ARG A 12 -32.46 -4.87 1.09
C ARG A 12 -32.02 -4.90 -0.38
N GLY A 13 -32.76 -4.26 -1.27
CA GLY A 13 -32.39 -4.16 -2.69
C GLY A 13 -31.11 -3.35 -2.92
N ALA A 14 -30.97 -2.22 -2.20
CA ALA A 14 -29.78 -1.37 -2.32
C ALA A 14 -28.50 -2.06 -1.80
N LEU A 15 -28.59 -2.84 -0.73
CA LEU A 15 -27.43 -3.54 -0.16
C LEU A 15 -26.89 -4.65 -1.08
N LEU A 16 -27.77 -5.31 -1.84
CA LEU A 16 -27.38 -6.36 -2.80
C LEU A 16 -26.75 -5.78 -4.08
N ALA A 17 -27.15 -4.58 -4.50
CA ALA A 17 -26.57 -3.92 -5.67
C ALA A 17 -25.12 -3.46 -5.44
N SER A 18 -24.77 -3.02 -4.23
CA SER A 18 -23.39 -2.62 -3.90
C SER A 18 -22.42 -3.81 -3.81
N ALA A 19 -22.90 -5.02 -3.50
CA ALA A 19 -22.05 -6.22 -3.47
C ALA A 19 -21.68 -6.71 -4.89
N ALA A 20 -22.51 -6.44 -5.90
CA ALA A 20 -22.28 -6.89 -7.27
C ALA A 20 -21.17 -6.11 -8.01
N LEU A 21 -20.87 -4.88 -7.60
CA LEU A 21 -19.84 -4.05 -8.25
C LEU A 21 -18.41 -4.37 -7.82
N ALA A 22 -18.23 -5.14 -6.74
CA ALA A 22 -16.91 -5.52 -6.21
C ALA A 22 -16.34 -6.83 -6.80
N LEU A 23 -17.05 -7.45 -7.76
CA LEU A 23 -16.68 -8.74 -8.36
C LEU A 23 -16.26 -8.62 -9.82
N THR A 24 -15.83 -7.45 -10.30
CA THR A 24 -15.15 -7.41 -11.60
C THR A 24 -13.79 -8.09 -11.45
N PRO A 25 -13.54 -9.24 -12.10
CA PRO A 25 -12.20 -9.79 -12.14
C PRO A 25 -11.31 -8.78 -12.86
N VAL A 26 -10.26 -8.32 -12.18
CA VAL A 26 -9.11 -7.70 -12.85
C VAL A 26 -8.54 -8.77 -13.77
N THR A 27 -8.93 -8.69 -15.04
CA THR A 27 -8.36 -9.44 -16.16
C THR A 27 -6.91 -9.01 -16.29
N GLY A 28 -6.05 -9.72 -15.56
CA GLY A 28 -4.61 -9.58 -15.63
C GLY A 28 -4.08 -10.25 -16.90
N ASP A 29 -4.35 -9.66 -18.05
CA ASP A 29 -3.62 -9.94 -19.29
C ASP A 29 -2.22 -9.31 -19.17
N ARG A 30 -1.38 -9.91 -18.30
CA ARG A 30 0.06 -9.70 -18.34
C ARG A 30 0.68 -10.82 -19.15
N LEU A 31 0.67 -10.57 -20.45
CA LEU A 31 1.74 -10.85 -21.40
C LEU A 31 2.83 -11.80 -20.88
N LEU A 32 2.72 -13.04 -21.36
CA LEU A 32 3.80 -13.96 -21.60
C LEU A 32 4.89 -13.26 -22.45
N SER A 33 5.74 -12.47 -21.80
CA SER A 33 7.01 -12.01 -22.37
C SER A 33 8.04 -13.11 -22.13
N LYS A 34 8.15 -13.95 -23.14
CA LYS A 34 9.23 -14.88 -23.41
C LYS A 34 10.50 -14.05 -23.63
N ASP A 35 11.54 -14.24 -22.81
CA ASP A 35 12.89 -14.57 -23.27
C ASP A 35 14.02 -14.37 -22.23
N HIS A 36 14.93 -15.35 -22.26
CA HIS A 36 16.34 -15.40 -21.81
C HIS A 36 16.59 -15.27 -20.30
N GLY A 37 17.16 -16.26 -19.62
CA GLY A 37 18.52 -16.76 -19.86
C GLY A 37 19.32 -16.41 -18.60
N GLY A 38 19.93 -17.41 -17.97
CA GLY A 38 20.40 -17.32 -16.59
C GLY A 38 21.52 -16.30 -16.33
N LEU A 39 21.66 -15.92 -15.06
CA LEU A 39 22.84 -16.13 -14.24
C LEU A 39 22.70 -15.36 -12.91
N ALA A 40 23.15 -16.02 -11.84
CA ALA A 40 23.53 -15.52 -10.53
C ALA A 40 22.43 -15.24 -9.46
N PRO A 41 22.59 -15.80 -8.25
CA PRO A 41 21.85 -15.38 -7.06
C PRO A 41 22.43 -14.05 -6.55
N GLU A 42 21.77 -12.94 -6.88
CA GLU A 42 22.11 -11.64 -6.27
C GLU A 42 21.57 -11.60 -4.85
N ALA A 43 22.52 -11.54 -3.92
CA ALA A 43 22.31 -11.52 -2.50
C ALA A 43 21.36 -10.40 -2.05
N LEU A 44 20.55 -10.75 -1.05
CA LEU A 44 19.83 -9.90 -0.12
C LEU A 44 20.63 -8.61 0.21
N ARG A 45 20.40 -7.53 -0.54
CA ARG A 45 20.96 -6.22 -0.24
C ARG A 45 20.06 -5.53 0.78
N VAL A 46 20.41 -5.72 2.05
CA VAL A 46 19.96 -4.92 3.18
C VAL A 46 20.27 -3.45 2.88
N PRO A 47 19.31 -2.50 2.92
CA PRO A 47 19.64 -1.09 2.86
C PRO A 47 20.42 -0.73 4.14
N ALA A 48 21.68 -0.36 3.94
CA ALA A 48 22.55 0.15 4.99
C ALA A 48 21.95 1.43 5.57
N GLN A 49 21.46 1.31 6.79
CA GLN A 49 21.20 2.40 7.71
C GLN A 49 22.55 3.04 8.07
N GLY A 50 22.76 4.29 7.67
CA GLY A 50 23.93 5.06 8.08
C GLY A 50 24.18 6.27 7.20
N ASP A 51 23.53 7.38 7.51
CA ASP A 51 24.13 8.70 7.27
C ASP A 51 23.93 9.56 8.51
N SER A 52 25.03 9.67 9.23
CA SER A 52 25.28 10.51 10.39
C SER A 52 25.18 12.01 10.06
N PRO A 53 24.86 12.86 11.05
CA PRO A 53 24.79 14.31 10.86
C PRO A 53 26.17 14.90 10.53
N LYS A 54 26.28 15.58 9.40
CA LYS A 54 27.46 16.37 9.06
C LYS A 54 27.49 17.64 9.92
N PHE A 55 28.28 17.54 10.99
CA PHE A 55 28.69 18.60 11.87
C PHE A 55 29.81 19.42 11.20
N LEU A 56 29.60 20.74 11.12
CA LEU A 56 30.55 21.87 11.04
C LEU A 56 32.04 21.61 10.72
N SER A 57 32.54 22.22 9.63
CA SER A 57 33.82 22.98 9.60
C SER A 57 34.07 23.55 8.21
N ASP A 58 34.13 24.87 8.11
CA ASP A 58 35.05 25.69 7.30
C ASP A 58 34.46 27.11 7.25
N ALA A 59 34.91 28.12 8.00
CA ALA A 59 36.27 28.57 8.31
C ALA A 59 37.08 28.97 7.07
N GLY A 60 36.64 30.03 6.39
CA GLY A 60 37.58 30.87 5.63
C GLY A 60 36.97 31.61 4.45
N GLN A 61 37.20 32.93 4.43
CA GLN A 61 37.32 33.75 3.22
C GLN A 61 36.03 34.40 2.67
N GLY A 62 35.71 35.59 3.20
CA GLY A 62 34.68 36.47 2.62
C GLY A 62 34.37 37.74 3.42
N LYS A 63 35.36 38.34 4.10
CA LYS A 63 35.18 39.61 4.86
C LYS A 63 35.26 40.82 3.91
N ALA A 64 34.14 41.17 3.26
CA ALA A 64 33.91 42.55 2.78
C ALA A 64 32.46 42.80 2.34
N SER A 65 31.72 41.77 1.91
CA SER A 65 30.35 41.95 1.37
C SER A 65 29.23 41.81 2.41
N GLY A 66 29.58 41.48 3.66
CA GLY A 66 28.60 41.13 4.70
C GLY A 66 27.88 42.31 5.37
N LEU A 67 28.36 43.55 5.23
CA LEU A 67 27.76 44.66 6.01
C LEU A 67 26.44 45.16 5.38
N LEU A 68 26.29 45.10 4.05
CA LEU A 68 25.02 45.44 3.37
C LEU A 68 24.02 44.27 3.31
N ALA A 69 24.49 43.03 3.51
CA ALA A 69 23.62 41.84 3.60
C ALA A 69 23.07 41.62 5.02
N LEU A 70 23.72 42.14 6.06
CA LEU A 70 23.23 42.03 7.44
C LEU A 70 22.13 43.04 7.79
N GLU A 71 21.99 44.12 7.03
CA GLU A 71 20.91 45.11 7.26
C GLU A 71 19.57 44.64 6.65
N SER A 72 19.58 43.87 5.55
CA SER A 72 18.37 43.27 4.98
C SER A 72 17.88 42.03 5.74
N GLU A 73 18.74 41.33 6.49
CA GLU A 73 18.32 40.27 7.42
C GLU A 73 17.82 40.79 8.78
N ALA A 74 18.23 41.99 9.20
CA ALA A 74 17.75 42.57 10.46
C ALA A 74 16.29 43.09 10.34
N LEU A 75 15.84 43.48 9.14
CA LEU A 75 14.48 43.97 8.93
C LEU A 75 13.44 42.86 8.67
N SER A 76 13.87 41.63 8.35
CA SER A 76 12.96 40.48 8.14
C SER A 76 12.64 39.70 9.42
N LYS A 77 13.31 40.02 10.54
CA LYS A 77 12.94 39.57 11.90
C LYS A 77 11.78 40.39 12.48
N GLN A 78 10.73 40.65 11.69
CA GLN A 78 9.43 40.95 12.29
C GLN A 78 9.04 39.74 13.13
N ALA A 79 8.99 39.94 14.45
CA ALA A 79 8.50 38.95 15.40
C ALA A 79 7.21 38.34 14.82
N PRO A 80 7.08 37.01 14.77
CA PRO A 80 5.94 36.37 14.11
C PRO A 80 4.68 36.93 14.73
N LEU A 81 3.89 37.65 13.93
CA LEU A 81 2.60 38.18 14.35
C LEU A 81 1.78 36.97 14.81
N GLN A 82 1.63 36.83 16.13
CA GLN A 82 0.82 35.79 16.74
C GLN A 82 -0.63 36.05 16.33
N LYS A 83 -1.03 35.49 15.20
CA LYS A 83 -2.40 35.47 14.75
C LYS A 83 -3.12 34.46 15.64
N THR A 84 -3.68 34.94 16.74
CA THR A 84 -4.54 34.14 17.62
C THR A 84 -5.81 33.81 16.85
N GLU A 85 -5.84 32.65 16.18
CA GLU A 85 -7.05 32.13 15.57
C GLU A 85 -8.00 31.64 16.67
N HIS A 86 -9.07 32.40 16.89
CA HIS A 86 -10.17 31.97 17.74
C HIS A 86 -11.05 31.00 16.96
N GLN A 87 -10.66 29.73 16.95
CA GLN A 87 -11.53 28.63 16.50
C GLN A 87 -12.74 28.55 17.43
N SER A 88 -13.95 28.53 16.86
CA SER A 88 -15.17 28.40 17.65
C SER A 88 -15.19 27.03 18.33
N PHE A 89 -15.71 26.96 19.57
CA PHE A 89 -15.85 25.70 20.31
C PHE A 89 -16.63 24.65 19.49
N PHE A 90 -17.63 25.11 18.74
CA PHE A 90 -18.45 24.26 17.88
C PHE A 90 -17.66 23.66 16.71
N SER A 91 -16.76 24.42 16.10
CA SER A 91 -15.87 23.92 15.03
C SER A 91 -15.01 22.75 15.52
N ARG A 92 -14.46 22.86 16.73
CA ARG A 92 -13.63 21.80 17.34
C ARG A 92 -14.45 20.55 17.66
N LEU A 93 -15.68 20.72 18.14
CA LEU A 93 -16.59 19.61 18.42
C LEU A 93 -16.98 18.88 17.13
N GLN A 94 -17.35 19.63 16.09
CA GLN A 94 -17.69 19.07 14.79
C GLN A 94 -16.50 18.30 14.19
N GLU A 95 -15.31 18.88 14.21
CA GLU A 95 -14.09 18.23 13.71
C GLU A 95 -13.81 16.91 14.45
N SER A 96 -13.96 16.89 15.78
CA SER A 96 -13.76 15.69 16.60
C SER A 96 -14.76 14.59 16.26
N VAL A 97 -16.04 14.94 16.09
CA VAL A 97 -17.10 13.99 15.73
C VAL A 97 -16.90 13.46 14.31
N THR A 98 -16.55 14.33 13.35
CA THR A 98 -16.26 13.92 11.98
C THR A 98 -15.09 12.94 11.93
N ASN A 99 -13.99 13.22 12.64
CA ASN A 99 -12.84 12.32 12.72
C ASN A 99 -13.20 10.97 13.35
N PHE A 100 -14.05 10.96 14.40
CA PHE A 100 -14.54 9.74 15.02
C PHE A 100 -15.38 8.88 14.05
N VAL A 101 -16.29 9.50 13.31
CA VAL A 101 -17.13 8.81 12.32
C VAL A 101 -16.28 8.24 11.18
N ILE A 102 -15.30 9.00 10.69
CA ILE A 102 -14.36 8.52 9.66
C ILE A 102 -13.60 7.29 10.17
N GLY A 103 -13.12 7.31 11.42
CA GLY A 103 -12.47 6.16 12.04
C GLY A 103 -13.34 4.90 12.03
N TRP A 104 -14.62 5.03 12.38
CA TRP A 104 -15.57 3.92 12.33
C TRP A 104 -15.82 3.39 10.91
N VAL A 105 -15.96 4.28 9.94
CA VAL A 105 -16.10 3.90 8.53
C VAL A 105 -14.86 3.11 8.10
N LEU A 106 -13.65 3.59 8.40
CA LEU A 106 -12.42 2.87 8.06
C LEU A 106 -12.33 1.48 8.71
N ILE A 107 -12.80 1.32 9.95
CA ILE A 107 -12.85 0.01 10.62
C ILE A 107 -13.79 -0.94 9.88
N ILE A 108 -15.00 -0.49 9.55
CA ILE A 108 -15.99 -1.31 8.84
C ILE A 108 -15.49 -1.71 7.46
N PHE A 109 -14.80 -0.80 6.75
CA PHE A 109 -14.19 -1.08 5.46
C PHE A 109 -12.90 -1.91 5.53
N SER A 110 -12.22 -1.95 6.68
CA SER A 110 -11.01 -2.76 6.85
C SER A 110 -11.29 -4.25 6.75
N PHE A 111 -12.38 -4.72 7.35
CA PHE A 111 -12.78 -6.14 7.31
C PHE A 111 -12.99 -6.71 5.90
N PRO A 112 -13.79 -6.11 5.00
CA PRO A 112 -13.98 -6.64 3.65
C PRO A 112 -12.70 -6.62 2.82
N ILE A 113 -11.85 -5.59 2.99
CA ILE A 113 -10.55 -5.51 2.31
C ILE A 113 -9.64 -6.66 2.76
N LEU A 114 -9.55 -6.89 4.07
CA LEU A 114 -8.74 -7.97 4.63
C LEU A 114 -9.26 -9.34 4.18
N TRP A 115 -10.58 -9.55 4.25
CA TRP A 115 -11.22 -10.79 3.81
C TRP A 115 -10.98 -11.09 2.33
N PHE A 116 -11.04 -10.07 1.47
CA PHE A 116 -10.78 -10.23 0.05
C PHE A 116 -9.32 -10.64 -0.21
N ASN A 117 -8.38 -10.01 0.48
CA ASN A 117 -6.96 -10.37 0.38
C ASN A 117 -6.69 -11.80 0.87
N GLU A 118 -7.27 -12.18 2.00
CA GLU A 118 -7.13 -13.52 2.57
C GLU A 118 -7.72 -14.59 1.65
N SER A 119 -8.93 -14.36 1.11
CA SER A 119 -9.56 -15.27 0.16
C SER A 119 -8.72 -15.49 -1.10
N ARG A 120 -8.12 -14.42 -1.61
CA ARG A 120 -7.20 -14.51 -2.76
C ARG A 120 -5.94 -15.31 -2.44
N ASN A 121 -5.34 -15.07 -1.27
CA ASN A 121 -4.14 -15.78 -0.88
C ASN A 121 -4.41 -17.27 -0.67
N ALA A 122 -5.51 -17.62 0.01
CA ALA A 122 -5.92 -19.00 0.24
C ALA A 122 -6.18 -19.77 -1.07
N ARG A 123 -6.80 -19.12 -2.07
CA ARG A 123 -6.99 -19.71 -3.41
C ARG A 123 -5.65 -19.98 -4.10
N MET A 124 -4.71 -19.04 -4.02
CA MET A 124 -3.39 -19.20 -4.62
C MET A 124 -2.62 -20.35 -3.99
N GLU A 125 -2.60 -20.44 -2.65
CA GLU A 125 -1.95 -21.54 -1.95
C GLU A 125 -2.57 -22.90 -2.31
N THR A 126 -3.89 -22.97 -2.45
CA THR A 126 -4.58 -24.19 -2.88
C THR A 126 -4.19 -24.59 -4.30
N LEU A 127 -4.10 -23.62 -5.23
CA LEU A 127 -3.66 -23.87 -6.61
C LEU A 127 -2.20 -24.31 -6.68
N LEU A 128 -1.32 -23.68 -5.90
CA LEU A 128 0.08 -24.06 -5.79
C LEU A 128 0.24 -25.45 -5.17
N GLY A 129 -0.53 -25.78 -4.14
CA GLY A 129 -0.56 -27.11 -3.54
C GLY A 129 -1.00 -28.17 -4.55
N ARG A 130 -2.03 -27.88 -5.35
CA ARG A 130 -2.47 -28.76 -6.43
C ARG A 130 -1.46 -28.88 -7.57
N GLY A 131 -0.78 -27.80 -7.94
CA GLY A 131 0.30 -27.84 -8.92
C GLY A 131 1.47 -28.70 -8.43
N ARG A 132 1.88 -28.51 -7.17
CA ARG A 132 2.94 -29.29 -6.53
C ARG A 132 2.62 -30.78 -6.44
N SER A 133 1.36 -31.16 -6.16
CA SER A 133 0.99 -32.58 -6.12
C SER A 133 0.99 -33.26 -7.50
N GLN A 134 0.97 -32.47 -8.57
CA GLN A 134 1.10 -32.94 -9.95
C GLN A 134 2.55 -32.90 -10.45
N CYS A 135 3.48 -32.31 -9.70
CA CYS A 135 4.90 -32.33 -10.04
C CYS A 135 5.50 -33.70 -9.76
N ARG A 136 6.35 -34.17 -10.68
CA ARG A 136 7.21 -35.33 -10.43
C ARG A 136 8.64 -34.86 -10.19
N SER A 137 9.23 -35.24 -9.06
CA SER A 137 10.66 -35.06 -8.82
C SER A 137 11.43 -36.15 -9.56
N VAL A 138 12.39 -35.76 -10.39
CA VAL A 138 13.24 -36.69 -11.14
C VAL A 138 14.69 -36.28 -10.93
N SER A 139 15.51 -37.20 -10.43
CA SER A 139 16.96 -36.99 -10.30
C SER A 139 17.57 -36.84 -11.70
N GLY A 140 18.53 -35.93 -11.88
CA GLY A 140 19.08 -35.42 -13.15
C GLY A 140 19.73 -36.41 -14.14
N GLY A 141 19.11 -37.56 -14.39
CA GLY A 141 19.50 -38.56 -15.39
C GLY A 141 18.90 -38.31 -16.78
N ALA A 142 19.06 -39.28 -17.67
CA ALA A 142 18.60 -39.18 -19.06
C ALA A 142 17.08 -38.96 -19.17
N PRO A 143 16.61 -38.16 -20.15
CA PRO A 143 15.20 -37.84 -20.31
C PRO A 143 14.36 -39.10 -20.60
N SER A 144 13.53 -39.52 -19.65
CA SER A 144 12.57 -40.61 -19.84
C SER A 144 11.38 -40.15 -20.68
N LYS A 145 10.97 -40.98 -21.66
CA LYS A 145 9.78 -40.72 -22.50
C LYS A 145 8.48 -40.73 -21.68
N GLU A 146 8.49 -41.31 -20.49
CA GLU A 146 7.33 -41.43 -19.60
C GLU A 146 6.99 -40.11 -18.88
N ASN A 147 7.93 -39.16 -18.84
CA ASN A 147 7.75 -37.85 -18.20
C ASN A 147 7.23 -36.76 -19.16
N ARG A 148 6.81 -37.13 -20.37
CA ARG A 148 6.27 -36.17 -21.35
C ARG A 148 4.93 -35.61 -20.85
N ASN A 149 4.75 -34.30 -20.98
CA ASN A 149 3.57 -33.55 -20.54
C ASN A 149 3.37 -33.46 -19.01
N TRP A 150 4.41 -33.73 -18.23
CA TRP A 150 4.40 -33.53 -16.76
C TRP A 150 5.32 -32.38 -16.38
N LEU A 151 4.97 -31.66 -15.30
CA LEU A 151 5.86 -30.67 -14.70
C LEU A 151 6.91 -31.41 -13.88
N VAL A 152 8.17 -31.34 -14.31
CA VAL A 152 9.27 -32.07 -13.67
C VAL A 152 10.08 -31.12 -12.81
N HIS A 153 10.29 -31.49 -11.55
CA HIS A 153 11.24 -30.83 -10.67
C HIS A 153 12.55 -31.63 -10.71
N LEU A 154 13.65 -30.98 -11.05
CA LEU A 154 14.98 -31.59 -11.05
C LEU A 154 15.60 -31.37 -9.67
N GLU A 155 15.89 -32.46 -8.98
CA GLU A 155 16.72 -32.48 -7.75
C GLU A 155 18.17 -32.79 -8.08
#